data_AF-A0A1M6DAI8-F1
#
_entry.id   AF-A0A1M6DAI8-F1
#
_cell.length_a   1.000
_cell.length_b   1.000
_cell.length_c   1.000
_cell.angle_alpha   90.00
_cell.angle_beta   90.00
_cell.angle_gamma   90.00
#
_symmetry.space_group_name_H-M   'P 1'
#
loop_
_entity.id
_entity.type
_entity.pdbx_description
1 polymer ?
#
loop_
_entity_poly.entity_id
_entity_poly.type
_entity_poly.pdbx_seq_one_letter_code
_entity_poly.pdbx_strand_id
1 'polypeptide(L)'
;MNLLLGALFSNAAAWAQDRPTQTHLYWGDTHLHTSNSFDVYLFDTPTSTPDAAYRSAKGEPVFSPTTGVRRQLKTPLDFLVVSDHAEMLGFIPRMYAGDPEIAQTVSGKAFLASARGEQKKSYSQFMTSLYNWAADLIRALLISARGK
;
A
#
# COMPACT_ATOMS: atom_id res chain seq x y z
N MET A 1 -37.02 4.34 73.34
CA MET A 1 -36.43 5.33 72.42
C MET A 1 -35.43 4.58 71.53
N ASN A 2 -35.92 4.01 70.43
CA ASN A 2 -35.12 3.40 69.36
C ASN A 2 -34.91 4.46 68.27
N LEU A 3 -33.78 4.39 67.56
CA LEU A 3 -33.61 4.64 66.10
C LEU A 3 -32.09 4.64 65.80
N LEU A 4 -31.56 3.51 65.34
CA LEU A 4 -31.13 3.23 63.95
C LEU A 4 -29.72 3.73 63.61
N LEU A 5 -28.72 2.83 63.75
CA LEU A 5 -27.45 2.89 63.02
C LEU A 5 -27.73 2.59 61.54
N GLY A 6 -27.73 3.62 60.68
CA GLY A 6 -27.83 3.48 59.24
C GLY A 6 -26.45 3.27 58.61
N ALA A 7 -26.24 2.10 58.01
CA ALA A 7 -25.02 1.76 57.28
C ALA A 7 -24.87 2.64 56.02
N LEU A 8 -23.77 3.39 55.94
CA LEU A 8 -23.33 4.05 54.72
C LEU A 8 -22.49 3.07 53.89
N PHE A 9 -23.15 2.22 53.10
CA PHE A 9 -22.51 1.58 51.95
C PHE A 9 -22.97 2.31 50.70
N SER A 10 -22.16 3.26 50.22
CA SER A 10 -22.41 3.94 48.95
C SER A 10 -22.07 3.00 47.78
N ASN A 11 -23.05 2.84 46.90
CA ASN A 11 -23.05 2.02 45.69
C ASN A 11 -21.95 2.41 44.69
N ALA A 12 -20.72 1.93 44.87
CA ALA A 12 -19.68 2.00 43.84
C ALA A 12 -19.93 1.02 42.67
N ALA A 13 -20.88 0.08 42.80
CA ALA A 13 -21.14 -0.97 41.82
C ALA A 13 -21.97 -0.54 40.59
N ALA A 14 -22.50 0.69 40.56
CA ALA A 14 -23.40 1.12 39.48
C ALA A 14 -22.71 1.64 38.20
N TRP A 15 -21.38 1.78 38.20
CA TRP A 15 -20.63 2.37 37.06
C TRP A 15 -20.05 1.35 36.09
N ALA A 16 -20.11 0.05 36.42
CA ALA A 16 -19.78 -1.04 35.51
C ALA A 16 -21.07 -1.64 34.93
N GLN A 17 -21.91 -0.81 34.31
CA GLN A 17 -22.83 -1.36 33.32
C GLN A 17 -21.96 -1.87 32.17
N ASP A 18 -21.89 -3.19 32.06
CA ASP A 18 -21.38 -3.93 30.92
C ASP A 18 -22.08 -3.37 29.67
N ARG A 19 -21.46 -2.38 29.02
CA ARG A 19 -22.00 -1.85 27.76
C ARG A 19 -21.85 -3.02 26.81
N PRO A 20 -22.93 -3.57 26.23
CA PRO A 20 -22.77 -4.60 25.22
C PRO A 20 -21.89 -4.00 24.13
N THR A 21 -20.66 -4.50 24.00
CA THR A 21 -19.78 -4.12 22.92
C THR A 21 -20.43 -4.72 21.68
N GLN A 22 -21.15 -3.89 20.92
CA GLN A 22 -21.70 -4.32 19.64
C GLN A 22 -20.53 -4.67 18.73
N THR A 23 -20.35 -5.96 18.47
CA THR A 23 -19.39 -6.43 17.46
C THR A 23 -20.00 -6.16 16.08
N HIS A 24 -19.34 -5.32 15.31
CA HIS A 24 -19.72 -5.05 13.92
C HIS A 24 -18.92 -5.95 12.97
N LEU A 25 -19.61 -6.61 12.04
CA LEU A 25 -18.99 -7.37 10.95
C LEU A 25 -18.74 -6.42 9.77
N TYR A 26 -17.49 -6.39 9.29
CA TYR A 26 -17.09 -5.58 8.13
C TYR A 26 -16.43 -6.45 7.07
N TRP A 27 -16.64 -6.12 5.81
CA TRP A 27 -16.08 -6.76 4.62
C TRP A 27 -15.21 -5.78 3.86
N GLY A 28 -13.95 -6.14 3.63
CA GLY A 28 -13.01 -5.27 2.94
C GLY A 28 -11.84 -6.01 2.33
N ASP A 29 -11.10 -5.30 1.49
CA ASP A 29 -9.84 -5.77 0.92
C ASP A 29 -8.69 -5.34 1.83
N THR A 30 -7.81 -6.29 2.14
CA THR A 30 -6.69 -6.11 3.07
C THR A 30 -5.35 -5.95 2.36
N HIS A 31 -5.29 -6.21 1.05
CA HIS A 31 -4.03 -6.23 0.31
C HIS A 31 -4.25 -5.80 -1.14
N LEU A 32 -4.14 -4.50 -1.39
CA LEU A 32 -4.26 -3.92 -2.73
C LEU A 32 -3.09 -2.99 -3.05
N HIS A 33 -2.48 -3.19 -4.21
CA HIS A 33 -1.43 -2.34 -4.76
C HIS A 33 -1.99 -1.32 -5.74
N THR A 34 -1.37 -0.14 -5.79
CA THR A 34 -1.73 0.98 -6.64
C THR A 34 -0.51 1.46 -7.45
N SER A 35 -0.73 2.42 -8.33
CA SER A 35 0.32 3.08 -9.12
C SER A 35 1.43 3.73 -8.30
N ASN A 36 1.37 3.74 -6.97
CA ASN A 36 2.50 4.14 -6.12
C ASN A 36 3.53 3.01 -5.95
N SER A 37 3.14 1.75 -6.15
CA SER A 37 3.96 0.57 -5.98
C SER A 37 4.69 0.18 -7.26
N PHE A 38 5.88 -0.42 -7.12
CA PHE A 38 6.73 -0.76 -8.28
C PHE A 38 6.16 -1.89 -9.14
N ASP A 39 5.45 -2.83 -8.52
CA ASP A 39 4.93 -4.05 -9.13
C ASP A 39 3.79 -3.76 -10.11
N VAL A 40 3.00 -2.71 -9.86
CA VAL A 40 2.00 -2.20 -10.81
C VAL A 40 2.62 -1.85 -12.16
N TYR A 41 3.85 -1.34 -12.16
CA TYR A 41 4.61 -1.05 -13.38
C TYR A 41 5.28 -2.29 -13.98
N LEU A 42 5.68 -3.27 -13.16
CA LEU A 42 6.19 -4.56 -13.61
C LEU A 42 5.13 -5.36 -14.37
N PHE A 43 3.87 -5.24 -13.94
CA PHE A 43 2.72 -5.90 -14.58
C PHE A 43 2.03 -5.06 -15.65
N ASP A 44 2.58 -3.90 -16.01
CA ASP A 44 2.04 -3.00 -17.02
C ASP A 44 0.57 -2.59 -16.75
N THR A 45 0.30 -2.19 -15.50
CA THR A 45 -1.03 -1.75 -15.04
C THR A 45 -1.04 -0.33 -14.45
N PRO A 46 -0.34 0.66 -15.03
CA PRO A 46 -0.15 1.98 -14.40
C PRO A 46 -1.45 2.77 -14.15
N THR A 47 -2.57 2.37 -14.75
CA THR A 47 -3.90 2.97 -14.52
C THR A 47 -4.58 2.50 -13.23
N SER A 48 -3.97 1.57 -12.48
CA SER A 48 -4.40 1.13 -11.14
C SER A 48 -4.10 2.20 -10.07
N THR A 49 -4.65 3.40 -10.21
CA THR A 49 -4.37 4.50 -9.28
C THR A 49 -5.07 4.33 -7.92
N PRO A 50 -4.60 5.00 -6.84
CA PRO A 50 -5.34 5.03 -5.57
C PRO A 50 -6.80 5.49 -5.75
N ASP A 51 -7.04 6.47 -6.62
CA ASP A 51 -8.37 6.95 -6.96
C ASP A 51 -9.23 5.87 -7.62
N ALA A 52 -8.66 5.11 -8.56
CA ALA A 52 -9.36 4.00 -9.20
C ALA A 52 -9.70 2.89 -8.19
N ALA A 53 -8.77 2.58 -7.28
CA ALA A 53 -8.98 1.61 -6.21
C ALA A 53 -10.10 2.05 -5.26
N TYR A 54 -10.07 3.31 -4.80
CA TYR A 54 -11.10 3.88 -3.94
C TYR A 54 -12.48 3.86 -4.60
N ARG A 55 -12.57 4.27 -5.86
CA ARG A 55 -13.82 4.20 -6.64
C ARG A 55 -14.34 2.77 -6.77
N SER A 56 -13.47 1.81 -7.08
CA SER A 56 -13.83 0.39 -7.12
C SER A 56 -14.39 -0.08 -5.77
N ALA A 57 -13.75 0.26 -4.67
CA ALA A 57 -14.21 -0.08 -3.31
C ALA A 57 -15.57 0.54 -2.98
N LYS A 58 -15.87 1.75 -3.47
CA LYS A 58 -17.20 2.36 -3.38
C LYS A 58 -18.26 1.72 -4.28
N GLY A 59 -17.91 0.70 -5.06
CA GLY A 59 -18.81 0.04 -6.00
C GLY A 59 -19.04 0.81 -7.31
N GLU A 60 -18.18 1.78 -7.64
CA GLU A 60 -18.22 2.45 -8.93
C GLU A 60 -17.63 1.56 -10.03
N PRO A 61 -18.12 1.68 -11.27
CA PRO A 61 -17.55 0.93 -12.38
C PRO A 61 -16.13 1.40 -12.71
N VAL A 62 -15.20 0.46 -12.82
CA VAL A 62 -13.81 0.68 -13.25
C VAL A 62 -13.47 -0.22 -14.43
N PHE A 63 -12.44 0.13 -15.19
CA PHE A 63 -11.95 -0.72 -16.27
C PHE A 63 -10.72 -1.50 -15.80
N SER A 64 -10.66 -2.78 -16.14
CA SER A 64 -9.49 -3.60 -15.87
C SER A 64 -8.28 -3.03 -16.64
N PRO A 65 -7.14 -2.80 -15.98
CA PRO A 65 -5.95 -2.24 -16.63
C PRO A 65 -5.34 -3.21 -17.65
N THR A 66 -5.52 -4.52 -17.47
CA THR A 66 -4.96 -5.56 -18.35
C THR A 66 -5.89 -5.97 -19.48
N THR A 67 -7.20 -5.98 -19.26
CA THR A 67 -8.18 -6.51 -20.24
C THR A 67 -9.07 -5.43 -20.84
N GLY A 68 -9.11 -4.21 -20.28
CA GLY A 68 -10.02 -3.15 -20.68
C GLY A 68 -11.49 -3.45 -20.40
N VAL A 69 -11.82 -4.58 -19.74
CA VAL A 69 -13.20 -4.97 -19.43
C VAL A 69 -13.71 -4.14 -18.26
N ARG A 70 -14.94 -3.62 -18.37
CA ARG A 70 -15.64 -2.94 -17.26
C ARG A 70 -15.96 -3.93 -16.14
N ARG A 71 -15.57 -3.59 -14.91
CA ARG A 71 -15.83 -4.33 -13.67
C ARG A 71 -16.51 -3.41 -12.66
N GLN A 72 -17.39 -3.98 -11.85
CA GLN A 72 -18.09 -3.25 -10.79
C GLN A 72 -18.46 -4.22 -9.67
N LEU A 73 -18.19 -3.84 -8.42
CA LEU A 73 -18.66 -4.61 -7.27
C LEU A 73 -20.17 -4.46 -7.12
N LYS A 74 -20.87 -5.56 -6.81
CA LYS A 74 -22.32 -5.51 -6.53
C LYS A 74 -22.62 -4.82 -5.20
N THR A 75 -21.74 -5.02 -4.22
CA THR A 75 -21.80 -4.44 -2.89
C THR A 75 -20.50 -3.68 -2.65
N PRO A 76 -20.53 -2.40 -2.25
CA PRO A 76 -19.35 -1.66 -1.84
C PRO A 76 -18.63 -2.34 -0.67
N LEU A 77 -17.32 -2.13 -0.55
CA LEU A 77 -16.54 -2.58 0.59
C LEU A 77 -16.74 -1.62 1.77
N ASP A 78 -16.73 -2.17 2.99
CA ASP A 78 -16.73 -1.40 4.22
C ASP A 78 -15.38 -0.73 4.46
N PHE A 79 -14.29 -1.37 4.00
CA PHE A 79 -12.94 -0.80 4.03
C PHE A 79 -12.07 -1.31 2.87
N LEU A 80 -11.03 -0.54 2.57
CA LEU A 80 -9.98 -0.89 1.62
C LEU A 80 -8.64 -0.53 2.25
N VAL A 81 -7.70 -1.47 2.23
CA VAL A 81 -6.29 -1.24 2.58
C VAL A 81 -5.48 -1.11 1.30
N VAL A 82 -4.87 0.06 1.10
CA VAL A 82 -3.81 0.25 0.10
C VAL A 82 -2.49 -0.16 0.73
N SER A 83 -1.94 -1.28 0.27
CA SER A 83 -0.75 -1.95 0.81
C SER A 83 0.40 -1.94 -0.19
N ASP A 84 0.72 -0.75 -0.70
CA ASP A 84 1.84 -0.57 -1.63
C ASP A 84 3.16 -1.00 -1.00
N HIS A 85 4.09 -1.47 -1.84
CA HIS A 85 5.45 -1.76 -1.39
C HIS A 85 6.11 -0.50 -0.80
N ALA A 86 6.73 -0.66 0.37
CA ALA A 86 7.52 0.41 0.97
C ALA A 86 8.83 0.62 0.19
N GLU A 87 9.35 -0.46 -0.40
CA GLU A 87 10.51 -0.44 -1.26
C GLU A 87 10.23 0.41 -2.51
N MET A 88 11.07 1.43 -2.72
CA MET A 88 11.00 2.30 -3.90
C MET A 88 9.70 3.13 -4.01
N LEU A 89 8.94 3.26 -2.91
CA LEU A 89 7.74 4.09 -2.85
C LEU A 89 8.05 5.52 -3.31
N GLY A 90 7.26 6.02 -4.26
CA GLY A 90 7.45 7.35 -4.87
C GLY A 90 8.63 7.45 -5.84
N PHE A 91 9.59 6.53 -5.82
CA PHE A 91 10.75 6.52 -6.72
C PHE A 91 10.37 6.02 -8.12
N ILE A 92 9.59 4.95 -8.20
CA ILE A 92 9.14 4.38 -9.48
C ILE A 92 8.20 5.32 -10.24
N PRO A 93 7.15 5.92 -9.62
CA PRO A 93 6.31 6.89 -10.32
C PRO A 93 7.10 8.07 -10.90
N ARG A 94 8.06 8.62 -10.15
CA ARG A 94 8.97 9.68 -10.63
C ARG A 94 9.84 9.21 -11.79
N MET A 95 10.37 7.99 -11.72
CA MET A 95 11.16 7.39 -12.80
C MET A 95 10.35 7.27 -14.09
N TYR A 96 9.09 6.80 -14.01
CA TYR A 96 8.19 6.70 -15.16
C TYR A 96 7.73 8.06 -15.69
N ALA A 97 7.59 9.05 -14.81
CA ALA A 97 7.35 10.43 -15.18
C ALA A 97 8.55 11.10 -15.89
N GLY A 98 9.70 10.42 -15.96
CA GLY A 98 10.89 10.90 -16.66
C GLY A 98 11.75 11.86 -15.84
N ASP A 99 11.65 11.82 -14.51
CA ASP A 99 12.47 12.63 -13.62
C ASP A 99 13.96 12.41 -13.91
N PRO A 100 14.72 13.44 -14.33
CA PRO A 100 16.09 13.27 -14.78
C PRO A 100 17.04 12.77 -13.68
N GLU A 101 16.77 13.08 -12.41
CA GLU A 101 17.59 12.64 -11.27
C GLU A 101 17.55 11.12 -11.09
N ILE A 102 16.50 10.48 -11.59
CA ILE A 102 16.23 9.05 -11.37
C ILE A 102 16.30 8.30 -12.70
N ALA A 103 15.57 8.74 -13.72
CA ALA A 103 15.41 8.06 -14.99
C ALA A 103 16.70 8.03 -15.83
N GLN A 104 17.61 9.00 -15.67
CA GLN A 104 18.85 9.05 -16.45
C GLN A 104 20.01 8.27 -15.83
N THR A 105 19.86 7.81 -14.59
CA THR A 105 20.83 6.95 -13.91
C THR A 105 20.97 5.60 -14.61
N VAL A 106 22.08 4.90 -14.38
CA VAL A 106 22.28 3.54 -14.93
C VAL A 106 21.14 2.61 -14.51
N SER A 107 20.77 2.65 -13.23
CA SER A 107 19.68 1.84 -12.68
C SER A 107 18.31 2.24 -13.22
N GLY A 108 18.03 3.55 -13.36
CA GLY A 108 16.77 4.03 -13.92
C GLY A 108 16.57 3.63 -15.38
N LYS A 109 17.63 3.77 -16.20
CA LYS A 109 17.61 3.30 -17.60
C LYS A 109 17.41 1.79 -17.68
N ALA A 110 18.11 1.01 -16.84
CA ALA A 110 17.98 -0.45 -16.81
C ALA A 110 16.58 -0.91 -16.37
N PHE A 111 15.99 -0.23 -15.39
CA PHE A 111 14.62 -0.49 -14.95
C PHE A 111 13.62 -0.18 -16.07
N LEU A 112 13.67 1.03 -16.64
CA LEU A 112 12.75 1.45 -17.70
C LEU A 112 12.83 0.54 -18.93
N ALA A 113 14.03 0.11 -19.32
CA ALA A 113 14.21 -0.86 -20.41
C ALA A 113 13.57 -2.22 -20.09
N SER A 114 13.68 -2.68 -18.85
CA SER A 114 13.08 -3.95 -18.40
C SER A 114 11.57 -3.87 -18.41
N ALA A 115 11.01 -2.79 -17.88
CA ALA A 115 9.59 -2.67 -17.65
C ALA A 115 8.78 -2.21 -18.88
N ARG A 116 9.44 -1.68 -19.92
CA ARG A 116 8.83 -1.44 -21.25
C ARG A 116 8.81 -2.68 -22.14
N GLY A 117 9.21 -3.84 -21.63
CA GLY A 117 9.20 -5.10 -22.37
C GLY A 117 10.24 -5.18 -23.51
N GLU A 118 11.14 -4.19 -23.64
CA GLU A 118 12.25 -4.19 -24.61
C GLU A 118 13.24 -5.33 -24.34
N GLN A 119 13.24 -5.86 -23.12
CA GLN A 119 13.68 -7.22 -22.86
C GLN A 119 12.59 -8.00 -22.11
N LYS A 120 12.09 -9.09 -22.71
CA LYS A 120 11.38 -10.14 -21.97
C LYS A 120 12.33 -10.75 -20.94
N LYS A 121 12.35 -10.18 -19.74
CA LYS A 121 13.13 -10.69 -18.62
C LYS A 121 12.21 -11.20 -17.53
N SER A 122 12.51 -12.40 -17.06
CA SER A 122 11.79 -13.10 -15.99
C SER A 122 11.78 -12.27 -14.70
N TYR A 123 10.77 -12.46 -13.84
CA TYR A 123 10.75 -11.99 -12.44
C TYR A 123 12.11 -12.19 -11.75
N SER A 124 12.83 -13.27 -12.07
CA SER A 124 14.17 -13.53 -11.53
C SER A 124 15.21 -12.48 -11.89
N GLN A 125 15.18 -11.91 -13.10
CA GLN A 125 16.15 -10.89 -13.54
C GLN A 125 15.80 -9.51 -13.00
N PHE A 126 14.52 -9.23 -12.77
CA PHE A 126 14.07 -8.07 -12.00
C PHE A 126 14.51 -8.16 -10.53
N MET A 127 14.30 -9.30 -9.88
CA MET A 127 14.78 -9.52 -8.52
C MET A 127 16.31 -9.45 -8.44
N THR A 128 17.02 -9.88 -9.50
CA THR A 128 18.47 -9.73 -9.61
C THR A 128 18.90 -8.27 -9.75
N SER A 129 18.19 -7.46 -10.54
CA SER A 129 18.51 -6.03 -10.67
C SER A 129 18.20 -5.26 -9.38
N LEU A 130 17.11 -5.61 -8.67
CA LEU A 130 16.79 -5.13 -7.33
C LEU A 130 17.89 -5.47 -6.31
N TYR A 131 18.35 -6.73 -6.30
CA TYR A 131 19.39 -7.18 -5.38
C TYR A 131 20.72 -6.45 -5.63
N ASN A 132 21.08 -6.26 -6.91
CA ASN A 132 22.26 -5.49 -7.29
C ASN A 132 22.10 -4.00 -6.94
N TRP A 133 20.91 -3.43 -7.10
CA TRP A 133 20.64 -2.05 -6.74
C TRP A 133 20.72 -1.81 -5.22
N ALA A 134 20.17 -2.70 -4.40
CA ALA A 134 20.32 -2.62 -2.95
C ALA A 134 21.80 -2.66 -2.53
N ALA A 135 22.59 -3.52 -3.17
CA ALA A 135 24.04 -3.57 -2.96
C ALA A 135 24.74 -2.26 -3.38
N ASP A 136 24.32 -1.66 -4.50
CA ASP A 136 24.88 -0.38 -4.98
C ASP A 136 24.45 0.80 -4.11
N LEU A 137 23.25 0.78 -3.53
CA LEU A 137 22.76 1.81 -2.60
C LEU A 137 23.54 1.78 -1.29
N ILE A 138 23.81 0.58 -0.77
CA ILE A 138 24.69 0.38 0.38
C ILE A 138 26.11 0.88 0.06
N ARG A 139 26.65 0.58 -1.12
CA ARG A 139 27.97 1.06 -1.54
C ARG A 139 28.01 2.59 -1.65
N ALA A 140 26.99 3.22 -2.24
CA ALA A 140 26.89 4.67 -2.34
C ALA A 140 26.80 5.35 -0.97
N LEU A 141 26.01 4.78 -0.05
CA LEU A 141 25.92 5.25 1.34
C LEU A 141 27.26 5.08 2.10
N LEU A 142 27.94 3.95 1.91
CA LEU A 142 29.24 3.68 2.56
C LEU A 142 30.37 4.57 2.02
N ILE A 143 30.36 4.89 0.73
CA ILE A 143 31.29 5.84 0.11
C ILE A 143 31.02 7.25 0.65
N SER A 144 29.76 7.66 0.75
CA SER A 144 29.38 8.95 1.35
C SER A 144 29.75 9.06 2.82
N ALA A 145 29.79 7.95 3.57
CA ALA A 145 30.16 7.92 4.99
C ALA A 145 31.67 7.94 5.23
N ARG A 146 32.50 7.57 4.25
CA ARG A 146 33.98 7.60 4.33
C ARG A 146 34.60 8.91 3.82
N GLY A 147 33.78 9.79 3.25
CA GLY A 147 34.19 11.13 2.79
C GLY A 147 34.02 12.24 3.82
N LYS A 148 33.90 11.91 5.10
CA LYS A 148 33.92 12.86 6.24
C LYS A 148 35.06 12.49 7.18
#